data_AF-A0A2R6C1W3-F1
#
_entry.id   AF-A0A2R6C1W3-F1
#
_cell.length_a   1.000
_cell.length_b   1.000
_cell.length_c   1.000
_cell.angle_alpha   90.00
_cell.angle_beta   90.00
_cell.angle_gamma   90.00
#
_symmetry.space_group_name_H-M   'P 1'
#
loop_
_entity.id
_entity.type
_entity.pdbx_description
1 polymer ?
#
loop_
_entity_poly.entity_id
_entity_poly.type
_entity_poly.pdbx_seq_one_letter_code
_entity_poly.pdbx_strand_id
1 'polypeptide(L)'
;MVLGLKRKPKQEKQETQTEDVVKPTFGESVAVLAYRYFGKFAKSLHKGMPEIATDILKSGMNYSPEVYLSLVLMIAVLTIPIAALLLVAAIVFKLLPLAIFSVLPALVFGMGLSYPRLMASSRASSLDEELPFMIGYVTVLASGGVSPIMTLKRLSKVDLYPKSAMEARRILMQIDVFSN
;
A
#
# COMPACT_ATOMS: atom_id res chain seq x y z
N MET A 1 -57.40 -35.82 20.46
CA MET A 1 -57.41 -34.85 21.57
C MET A 1 -55.99 -34.68 22.07
N VAL A 2 -55.33 -33.63 21.56
CA VAL A 2 -54.33 -32.75 22.19
C VAL A 2 -53.19 -33.39 23.01
N LEU A 3 -51.95 -33.30 22.51
CA LEU A 3 -50.89 -32.60 23.24
C LEU A 3 -49.82 -32.07 22.26
N GLY A 4 -49.98 -30.82 21.86
CA GLY A 4 -49.01 -30.10 21.04
C GLY A 4 -47.75 -29.78 21.83
N LEU A 5 -46.65 -30.46 21.53
CA LEU A 5 -45.32 -30.04 21.95
C LEU A 5 -44.84 -28.92 21.02
N LYS A 6 -45.32 -27.72 21.33
CA LYS A 6 -44.85 -26.43 20.85
C LYS A 6 -43.38 -26.28 21.24
N ARG A 7 -42.46 -26.78 20.39
CA ARG A 7 -41.03 -26.45 20.49
C ARG A 7 -40.90 -24.95 20.29
N LYS A 8 -40.62 -24.22 21.37
CA LYS A 8 -40.21 -22.82 21.33
C LYS A 8 -38.98 -22.71 20.43
N PRO A 9 -38.88 -21.68 19.55
CA PRO A 9 -37.68 -21.48 18.77
C PRO A 9 -36.55 -21.10 19.73
N LYS A 10 -35.52 -21.95 19.75
CA LYS A 10 -34.24 -21.68 20.37
C LYS A 10 -33.63 -20.53 19.57
N GLN A 11 -33.39 -19.41 20.24
CA GLN A 11 -32.69 -18.27 19.67
C GLN A 11 -31.40 -18.75 19.03
N GLU A 12 -31.39 -18.76 17.70
CA GLU A 12 -30.20 -18.79 16.89
C GLU A 12 -29.55 -17.41 17.06
N LYS A 13 -28.83 -17.26 18.17
CA LYS A 13 -27.85 -16.20 18.30
C LYS A 13 -26.83 -16.48 17.22
N GLN A 14 -26.93 -15.68 16.16
CA GLN A 14 -25.91 -15.47 15.16
C GLN A 14 -24.56 -15.36 15.88
N GLU A 15 -23.78 -16.44 15.82
CA GLU A 15 -22.34 -16.37 15.88
C GLU A 15 -21.91 -15.67 14.60
N THR A 16 -22.10 -14.34 14.57
CA THR A 16 -21.26 -13.48 13.76
C THR A 16 -19.88 -13.64 14.34
N GLN A 17 -19.15 -14.59 13.75
CA GLN A 17 -17.73 -14.76 13.89
C GLN A 17 -17.13 -13.36 13.74
N THR A 18 -16.73 -12.80 14.87
CA THR A 18 -15.77 -11.71 14.95
C THR A 18 -14.54 -12.19 14.21
N GLU A 19 -14.47 -11.90 12.91
CA GLU A 19 -13.22 -11.82 12.19
C GLU A 19 -12.29 -10.99 13.06
N ASP A 20 -11.17 -11.60 13.43
CA ASP A 20 -10.15 -11.03 14.28
C ASP A 20 -9.81 -9.62 13.79
N VAL A 21 -10.41 -8.62 14.44
CA VAL A 21 -10.06 -7.22 14.25
C VAL A 21 -8.66 -7.09 14.83
N VAL A 22 -7.66 -7.28 13.96
CA VAL A 22 -6.27 -6.90 14.20
C VAL A 22 -6.35 -5.47 14.73
N LYS A 23 -6.00 -5.30 16.02
CA LYS A 23 -6.07 -4.00 16.68
C LYS A 23 -5.29 -3.04 15.80
N PRO A 24 -5.91 -1.96 15.32
CA PRO A 24 -5.27 -1.12 14.34
C PRO A 24 -3.96 -0.61 14.93
N THR A 25 -2.85 -0.93 14.27
CA THR A 25 -1.57 -0.30 14.57
C THR A 25 -1.79 1.22 14.54
N PHE A 26 -1.05 2.01 15.31
CA PHE A 26 -1.25 3.46 15.37
C PHE A 26 -1.39 4.09 13.97
N GLY A 27 -0.61 3.62 12.98
CA GLY A 27 -0.74 4.01 11.57
C GLY A 27 -2.07 3.68 10.91
N GLU A 28 -2.68 2.53 11.20
CA GLU A 28 -3.98 2.12 10.66
C GLU A 28 -5.12 2.93 11.27
N SER A 29 -5.04 3.22 12.58
CA SER A 29 -5.98 4.13 13.25
C SER A 29 -5.94 5.53 12.64
N VAL A 30 -4.73 6.04 12.40
CA VAL A 30 -4.50 7.32 11.74
C VAL A 30 -5.02 7.30 10.30
N ALA A 31 -4.84 6.20 9.57
CA ALA A 31 -5.37 6.04 8.21
C ALA A 31 -6.90 6.06 8.16
N VAL A 32 -7.56 5.39 9.11
CA VAL A 32 -9.03 5.41 9.24
C VAL A 32 -9.54 6.81 9.57
N LEU A 33 -8.87 7.53 10.48
CA LEU A 33 -9.20 8.92 10.79
C LEU A 33 -9.00 9.83 9.57
N ALA A 34 -7.89 9.69 8.86
CA ALA A 34 -7.60 10.43 7.65
C ALA A 34 -8.69 10.21 6.60
N TYR A 35 -9.05 8.95 6.34
CA TYR A 35 -10.10 8.61 5.36
C TYR A 35 -11.47 9.16 5.78
N ARG A 36 -11.79 9.14 7.07
CA ARG A 36 -13.07 9.67 7.58
C ARG A 36 -13.22 11.17 7.31
N TYR A 37 -12.15 11.96 7.49
CA TYR A 37 -12.17 13.41 7.27
C TYR A 37 -11.96 13.79 5.80
N PHE A 38 -11.02 13.14 5.11
CA PHE A 38 -10.55 13.54 3.78
C PHE A 38 -11.02 12.62 2.65
N GLY A 39 -11.77 11.56 2.93
CA GLY A 39 -12.16 10.56 1.93
C GLY A 39 -12.96 11.11 0.74
N LYS A 40 -13.76 12.17 0.94
CA LYS A 40 -14.46 12.86 -0.17
C LYS A 40 -13.49 13.55 -1.12
N PHE A 41 -12.49 14.25 -0.58
CA PHE A 41 -11.46 14.91 -1.37
C PHE A 41 -10.52 13.90 -2.02
N ALA A 42 -10.12 12.86 -1.29
CA ALA A 42 -9.29 11.78 -1.81
C ALA A 42 -9.94 11.05 -3.01
N LYS A 43 -11.25 10.78 -2.95
CA LYS A 43 -11.99 10.21 -4.10
C LYS A 43 -12.01 11.14 -5.31
N SER A 44 -12.16 12.45 -5.08
CA SER A 44 -12.12 13.43 -6.17
C SER A 44 -10.73 13.53 -6.78
N LEU A 45 -9.68 13.48 -5.96
CA LEU A 45 -8.29 13.54 -6.39
C LEU A 45 -7.87 12.28 -7.16
N HIS A 46 -8.32 11.10 -6.71
CA HIS A 46 -8.12 9.84 -7.45
C HIS A 46 -8.74 9.91 -8.86
N LYS A 47 -9.95 10.48 -9.01
CA LYS A 47 -10.56 10.68 -10.33
C LYS A 47 -9.74 11.60 -11.25
N GLY A 48 -9.08 12.62 -10.69
CA GLY A 48 -8.23 13.54 -11.44
C GLY A 48 -6.86 12.96 -11.80
N MET A 49 -6.36 12.01 -11.01
CA MET A 49 -5.02 11.43 -11.16
C MET A 49 -5.08 9.89 -11.01
N PRO A 50 -5.61 9.18 -12.02
CA PRO A 50 -5.73 7.71 -11.97
C PRO A 50 -4.37 7.00 -11.94
N GLU A 51 -3.30 7.67 -12.37
CA GLU A 51 -1.93 7.12 -12.39
C GLU A 51 -1.43 6.74 -10.98
N ILE A 52 -1.87 7.46 -9.94
CA ILE A 52 -1.50 7.20 -8.55
C ILE A 52 -1.94 5.80 -8.11
N ALA A 53 -3.11 5.34 -8.56
CA ALA A 53 -3.55 3.99 -8.27
C ALA A 53 -2.60 2.95 -8.89
N THR A 54 -2.15 3.19 -10.12
CA THR A 54 -1.20 2.29 -10.78
C THR A 54 0.18 2.30 -10.10
N ASP A 55 0.64 3.44 -9.63
CA ASP A 55 1.93 3.56 -8.93
C ASP A 55 1.90 2.89 -7.57
N ILE A 56 0.79 3.04 -6.82
CA ILE A 56 0.58 2.34 -5.55
C ILE A 56 0.55 0.83 -5.77
N LEU A 57 -0.15 0.34 -6.80
CA LEU A 57 -0.16 -1.08 -7.15
C LEU A 57 1.24 -1.60 -7.49
N LYS A 58 2.00 -0.88 -8.34
CA LYS A 58 3.37 -1.25 -8.73
C LYS A 58 4.36 -1.23 -7.57
N SER A 59 4.17 -0.31 -6.61
CA SER A 59 5.02 -0.19 -5.44
C SER A 59 4.92 -1.39 -4.47
N GLY A 60 3.87 -2.21 -4.59
CA GLY A 60 3.63 -3.32 -3.67
C GLY A 60 3.16 -2.88 -2.28
N MET A 61 2.64 -1.65 -2.15
CA MET A 61 2.06 -1.14 -0.91
C MET A 61 0.68 -1.75 -0.64
N ASN A 62 0.41 -2.15 0.60
CA ASN A 62 -0.87 -2.73 1.03
C ASN A 62 -1.95 -1.67 1.38
N TYR A 63 -1.97 -0.53 0.68
CA TYR A 63 -2.93 0.56 0.93
C TYR A 63 -3.80 0.80 -0.29
N SER A 64 -5.11 1.01 -0.08
CA SER A 64 -5.99 1.48 -1.15
C SER A 64 -5.57 2.89 -1.60
N PRO A 65 -5.64 3.23 -2.90
CA PRO A 65 -5.26 4.56 -3.39
C PRO A 65 -5.96 5.70 -2.65
N GLU A 66 -7.22 5.51 -2.28
CA GLU A 66 -8.01 6.49 -1.56
C GLU A 66 -7.52 6.68 -0.11
N VAL A 67 -7.08 5.61 0.54
CA VAL A 67 -6.54 5.66 1.92
C VAL A 67 -5.20 6.37 1.92
N TYR A 68 -4.33 6.06 0.94
CA TYR A 68 -3.05 6.73 0.78
C TYR A 68 -3.21 8.24 0.53
N LEU A 69 -4.07 8.62 -0.42
CA LEU A 69 -4.34 10.04 -0.69
C LEU A 69 -4.93 10.76 0.52
N SER A 70 -5.80 10.09 1.29
CA SER A 70 -6.34 10.66 2.52
C SER A 70 -5.23 10.91 3.56
N LEU A 71 -4.28 9.99 3.70
CA LEU A 71 -3.11 10.14 4.57
C LEU A 71 -2.22 11.32 4.14
N VAL A 72 -1.90 11.42 2.85
CA VAL A 72 -1.07 12.52 2.30
C VAL A 72 -1.75 13.87 2.55
N LEU A 73 -3.06 13.97 2.32
CA LEU A 73 -3.83 15.18 2.61
C LEU A 73 -3.83 15.54 4.09
N MET A 74 -4.02 14.55 4.96
CA MET A 74 -4.00 14.78 6.41
C MET A 74 -2.63 15.29 6.88
N ILE A 75 -1.53 14.69 6.39
CA ILE A 75 -0.16 15.14 6.71
C ILE A 75 0.06 16.55 6.18
N ALA A 76 -0.34 16.84 4.94
CA ALA A 76 -0.21 18.19 4.37
C ALA A 76 -0.95 19.23 5.22
N VAL A 77 -2.19 18.94 5.64
CA VAL A 77 -2.97 19.84 6.51
C VAL A 77 -2.31 20.05 7.86
N LEU A 78 -1.72 19.01 8.44
CA LEU A 78 -1.01 19.12 9.71
C LEU A 78 0.22 20.03 9.65
N THR A 79 0.83 20.19 8.46
CA THR A 79 1.97 21.11 8.27
C THR A 79 1.57 22.58 8.07
N ILE A 80 0.32 22.87 7.75
CA ILE A 80 -0.19 24.25 7.57
C ILE A 80 0.00 25.12 8.82
N PRO A 81 -0.40 24.72 10.05
CA PRO A 81 -0.22 25.56 11.23
C PRO A 81 1.27 25.83 11.52
N ILE A 82 2.14 24.85 11.26
CA ILE A 82 3.59 25.01 11.44
C ILE A 82 4.12 26.05 10.44
N ALA A 83 3.75 25.93 9.17
CA ALA A 83 4.14 26.90 8.15
C ALA A 83 3.61 28.32 8.44
N ALA A 84 2.37 28.43 8.94
CA ALA A 84 1.78 29.71 9.34
C ALA A 84 2.52 30.35 10.53
N LEU A 85 2.87 29.56 11.56
CA LEU A 85 3.66 30.04 12.69
C LEU A 85 5.05 30.54 12.25
N LEU A 86 5.72 29.78 11.37
CA LEU A 86 7.03 30.18 10.82
C LEU A 86 6.93 31.47 10.00
N LEU A 87 5.86 31.64 9.22
CA LEU A 87 5.60 32.85 8.45
C LEU A 87 5.40 34.06 9.38
N VAL A 88 4.57 33.92 10.41
CA VAL A 88 4.35 35.00 11.39
C VAL A 88 5.66 35.37 12.09
N ALA A 89 6.45 34.37 12.52
CA ALA A 89 7.76 34.62 13.11
C ALA A 89 8.71 35.34 12.14
N ALA A 90 8.71 34.97 10.85
CA ALA A 90 9.51 35.63 9.82
C ALA A 90 9.22 37.13 9.73
N ILE A 91 7.94 37.51 9.80
CA ILE A 91 7.48 38.91 9.76
C ILE A 91 7.89 39.65 11.04
N VAL A 92 7.65 39.06 12.21
CA VAL A 92 7.92 39.71 13.51
C VAL A 92 9.41 39.96 13.73
N PHE A 93 10.26 38.97 13.44
CA PHE A 93 11.71 39.06 13.64
C PHE A 93 12.45 39.63 12.42
N LYS A 94 11.74 40.05 11.36
CA LYS A 94 12.30 40.50 10.07
C LYS A 94 13.31 39.51 9.46
N LEU A 95 13.10 38.21 9.70
CA LEU A 95 13.91 37.14 9.15
C LEU A 95 13.36 36.72 7.78
N LEU A 96 13.75 37.45 6.73
CA LEU A 96 13.40 37.13 5.34
C LEU A 96 13.62 35.65 4.95
N PRO A 97 14.72 34.97 5.31
CA PRO A 97 14.93 33.58 4.88
C PRO A 97 13.89 32.59 5.45
N LEU A 98 13.24 32.92 6.56
CA LEU A 98 12.25 32.04 7.19
C LEU A 98 10.94 31.98 6.40
N ALA A 99 10.66 32.98 5.54
CA ALA A 99 9.47 33.01 4.70
C ALA A 99 9.42 31.87 3.67
N ILE A 100 10.56 31.29 3.28
CA ILE A 100 10.65 30.17 2.34
C ILE A 100 9.89 28.94 2.86
N PHE A 101 9.82 28.76 4.19
CA PHE A 101 9.08 27.66 4.81
C PHE A 101 7.56 27.76 4.65
N SER A 102 7.02 28.88 4.15
CA SER A 102 5.60 28.98 3.80
C SER A 102 5.19 27.99 2.70
N VAL A 103 6.13 27.55 1.85
CA VAL A 103 5.88 26.60 0.76
C VAL A 103 5.86 25.15 1.25
N LEU A 104 6.19 24.91 2.53
CA LEU A 104 6.34 23.58 3.11
C LEU A 104 5.10 22.67 2.93
N PRO A 105 3.85 23.12 3.14
CA PRO A 105 2.68 22.24 2.96
C PRO A 105 2.50 21.80 1.51
N ALA A 106 2.77 22.69 0.55
CA ALA A 106 2.72 22.35 -0.88
C ALA A 106 3.82 21.36 -1.26
N LEU A 107 5.02 21.53 -0.69
CA LEU A 107 6.15 20.62 -0.89
C LEU A 107 5.83 19.23 -0.33
N VAL A 108 5.32 19.13 0.90
CA VAL A 108 4.93 17.87 1.53
C VAL A 108 3.86 17.15 0.71
N PHE A 109 2.86 17.89 0.23
CA PHE A 109 1.84 17.32 -0.64
C PHE A 109 2.42 16.79 -1.96
N GLY A 110 3.25 17.58 -2.65
CA GLY A 110 3.90 17.17 -3.91
C GLY A 110 4.83 15.96 -3.75
N MET A 111 5.61 15.93 -2.65
CA MET A 111 6.44 14.77 -2.31
C MET A 111 5.58 13.54 -2.01
N GLY A 112 4.49 13.70 -1.26
CA GLY A 112 3.55 12.61 -0.97
C GLY A 112 2.95 12.00 -2.24
N LEU A 113 2.59 12.80 -3.23
CA LEU A 113 2.09 12.29 -4.51
C LEU A 113 3.16 11.54 -5.32
N SER A 114 4.42 11.97 -5.23
CA SER A 114 5.53 11.38 -6.00
C SER A 114 6.14 10.14 -5.33
N TYR A 115 5.94 9.98 -4.03
CA TYR A 115 6.46 8.88 -3.24
C TYR A 115 6.09 7.47 -3.75
N PRO A 116 4.82 7.13 -4.11
CA PRO A 116 4.48 5.81 -4.63
C PRO A 116 5.27 5.46 -5.89
N ARG A 117 5.45 6.44 -6.79
CA ARG A 117 6.22 6.27 -8.03
C ARG A 117 7.70 6.01 -7.75
N LEU A 118 8.28 6.73 -6.79
CA LEU A 118 9.67 6.50 -6.36
C LEU A 118 9.86 5.10 -5.79
N MET A 119 8.93 4.64 -4.93
CA MET A 119 8.97 3.29 -4.37
C MET A 119 8.79 2.20 -5.44
N ALA A 120 7.87 2.39 -6.38
CA ALA A 120 7.69 1.50 -7.52
C ALA A 120 8.95 1.41 -8.38
N SER A 121 9.58 2.55 -8.68
CA SER A 121 10.83 2.61 -9.43
C SER A 121 11.98 1.93 -8.69
N SER A 122 12.11 2.15 -7.38
CA SER A 122 13.14 1.50 -6.56
C SER A 122 12.96 -0.02 -6.56
N ARG A 123 11.71 -0.48 -6.43
CA ARG A 123 11.39 -1.91 -6.51
C ARG A 123 11.73 -2.50 -7.87
N ALA A 124 11.39 -1.83 -8.97
CA ALA A 124 11.72 -2.27 -10.32
C ALA A 124 13.24 -2.32 -10.54
N SER A 125 13.96 -1.26 -10.19
CA SER A 125 15.43 -1.22 -10.28
C SER A 125 16.09 -2.35 -9.52
N SER A 126 15.62 -2.63 -8.29
CA SER A 126 16.17 -3.74 -7.50
C SER A 126 15.91 -5.12 -8.10
N LEU A 127 14.86 -5.26 -8.91
CA LEU A 127 14.59 -6.49 -9.66
C LEU A 127 15.48 -6.56 -10.90
N ASP A 128 15.59 -5.45 -11.64
CA ASP A 128 16.39 -5.35 -12.86
C ASP A 128 17.87 -5.67 -12.63
N GLU A 129 18.40 -5.35 -11.44
CA GLU A 129 19.75 -5.72 -11.01
C GLU A 129 19.96 -7.24 -10.93
N GLU A 130 18.92 -8.00 -10.54
CA GLU A 130 18.98 -9.46 -10.40
C GLU A 130 18.55 -10.20 -11.68
N LEU A 131 17.78 -9.55 -12.57
CA LEU A 131 17.18 -10.17 -13.77
C LEU A 131 18.17 -10.92 -14.67
N PRO A 132 19.35 -10.37 -15.05
CA PRO A 132 20.26 -11.05 -15.98
C PRO A 132 20.73 -12.41 -15.47
N PHE A 133 21.01 -12.52 -14.17
CA PHE A 133 21.47 -13.76 -13.55
C PHE A 133 20.36 -14.80 -13.47
N MET A 134 19.17 -14.34 -13.12
CA MET A 134 17.96 -15.14 -13.00
C MET A 134 17.52 -15.74 -14.33
N ILE A 135 17.62 -14.96 -15.41
CA ILE A 135 17.36 -15.43 -16.77
C ILE A 135 18.33 -16.56 -17.14
N GLY A 136 19.61 -16.43 -16.79
CA GLY A 136 20.58 -17.49 -16.98
C GLY A 136 20.19 -18.78 -16.24
N TYR A 137 19.84 -18.67 -14.97
CA TYR A 137 19.39 -19.81 -14.15
C TYR A 137 18.15 -20.50 -14.74
N VAL A 138 17.13 -19.73 -15.12
CA VAL A 138 15.91 -20.24 -15.75
C VAL A 138 16.23 -20.92 -17.09
N THR A 139 17.11 -20.35 -17.90
CA THR A 139 17.51 -20.89 -19.21
C THR A 139 18.21 -22.25 -19.08
N VAL A 140 19.10 -22.40 -18.08
CA VAL A 140 19.78 -23.68 -17.79
C VAL A 140 18.77 -24.74 -17.37
N LEU A 141 17.83 -24.40 -16.49
CA LEU A 141 16.79 -25.33 -16.04
C LEU A 141 15.83 -25.72 -17.17
N ALA A 142 15.42 -24.75 -17.99
CA ALA A 142 14.56 -24.98 -19.14
C ALA A 142 15.24 -25.88 -20.18
N SER A 143 16.52 -25.62 -20.49
CA SER A 143 17.33 -26.47 -21.38
C SER A 143 17.51 -27.89 -20.82
N GLY A 144 17.53 -28.04 -19.49
CA GLY A 144 17.55 -29.34 -18.81
C GLY A 144 16.19 -30.06 -18.76
N GLY A 145 15.15 -29.54 -19.39
CA GLY A 145 13.82 -30.16 -19.45
C GLY A 145 12.97 -29.96 -18.19
N VAL A 146 13.33 -29.02 -17.30
CA VAL A 146 12.54 -28.72 -16.10
C VAL A 146 11.31 -27.90 -16.48
N SER A 147 10.13 -28.30 -15.99
CA SER A 147 8.88 -27.59 -16.29
C SER A 147 8.88 -26.14 -15.75
N PRO A 148 8.19 -25.18 -16.40
CA PRO A 148 8.18 -23.78 -15.97
C PRO A 148 7.76 -23.55 -14.51
N ILE A 149 6.76 -24.30 -14.05
CA ILE A 149 6.28 -24.24 -12.65
C ILE A 149 7.37 -24.72 -11.68
N MET A 150 8.05 -25.83 -12.01
CA MET A 150 9.13 -26.35 -11.17
C MET A 150 10.34 -25.42 -11.18
N THR A 151 10.64 -24.80 -12.32
CA THR A 151 11.68 -23.76 -12.45
C THR A 151 11.38 -22.57 -11.54
N LEU A 152 10.17 -22.02 -11.59
CA LEU A 152 9.72 -20.95 -10.67
C LEU A 152 9.78 -21.41 -9.21
N LYS A 153 9.40 -22.66 -8.91
CA LYS A 153 9.45 -23.20 -7.54
C LYS A 153 10.87 -23.32 -7.00
N ARG A 154 11.83 -23.73 -7.82
CA ARG A 154 13.26 -23.74 -7.44
C ARG A 154 13.78 -22.33 -7.25
N LEU A 155 13.44 -21.45 -8.17
CA LEU A 155 13.80 -20.04 -8.16
C LEU A 155 13.32 -19.30 -6.90
N SER A 156 12.09 -19.60 -6.47
CA SER A 156 11.48 -19.07 -5.26
C SER A 156 12.25 -19.41 -3.97
N LYS A 157 13.20 -20.35 -4.02
CA LYS A 157 14.00 -20.80 -2.88
C LYS A 157 15.46 -20.35 -2.94
N VAL A 158 15.85 -19.58 -3.96
CA VAL A 158 17.21 -19.10 -4.12
C VAL A 158 17.41 -17.85 -3.26
N ASP A 159 18.38 -17.90 -2.34
CA ASP A 159 18.69 -16.76 -1.46
C ASP A 159 19.63 -15.73 -2.12
N LEU A 160 20.28 -16.09 -3.23
CA LEU A 160 21.21 -15.21 -3.95
C LEU A 160 20.53 -14.02 -4.62
N TYR A 161 19.26 -14.18 -5.01
CA TYR A 161 18.47 -13.17 -5.73
C TYR A 161 17.11 -13.00 -5.02
N PRO A 162 17.11 -12.41 -3.82
CA PRO A 162 15.93 -12.39 -2.95
C PRO A 162 14.76 -11.59 -3.54
N LYS A 163 15.00 -10.54 -4.35
CA LYS A 163 13.92 -9.76 -4.97
C LYS A 163 13.19 -10.58 -6.02
N SER A 164 13.94 -11.28 -6.85
CA SER A 164 13.41 -12.12 -7.91
C SER A 164 12.80 -13.41 -7.38
N ALA A 165 13.38 -13.99 -6.33
CA ALA A 165 12.79 -15.12 -5.61
C ALA A 165 11.43 -14.75 -4.98
N MET A 166 11.31 -13.54 -4.42
CA MET A 166 10.04 -13.02 -3.92
C MET A 166 9.01 -12.87 -5.05
N GLU A 167 9.40 -12.36 -6.21
CA GLU A 167 8.49 -12.25 -7.35
C GLU A 167 8.05 -13.63 -7.88
N ALA A 168 8.98 -14.59 -7.93
CA ALA A 168 8.66 -15.98 -8.27
C ALA A 168 7.65 -16.60 -7.27
N ARG A 169 7.78 -16.31 -5.96
CA ARG A 169 6.78 -16.71 -4.95
C ARG A 169 5.42 -16.07 -5.22
N ARG A 170 5.39 -14.77 -5.54
CA ARG A 170 4.15 -14.05 -5.87
C ARG A 170 3.44 -14.66 -7.08
N ILE A 171 4.19 -14.98 -8.13
CA ILE A 171 3.65 -15.63 -9.34
C ILE A 171 3.08 -17.01 -8.99
N LEU A 172 3.82 -17.83 -8.22
CA LEU A 172 3.34 -19.15 -7.79
C LEU A 172 2.07 -19.05 -6.95
N MET A 173 2.00 -18.12 -6.00
CA MET A 173 0.79 -17.88 -5.21
C MET A 173 -0.39 -17.47 -6.11
N GLN A 174 -0.17 -16.64 -7.13
CA GLN A 174 -1.23 -16.29 -8.07
C GLN A 174 -1.72 -17.52 -8.83
N ILE A 175 -0.81 -18.35 -9.35
CA ILE A 175 -1.17 -19.59 -10.05
C ILE A 175 -1.99 -20.51 -9.13
N ASP A 176 -1.55 -20.70 -7.88
CA ASP A 176 -2.22 -21.56 -6.91
C ASP A 176 -3.63 -21.04 -6.57
N VAL A 177 -3.81 -19.72 -6.46
CA VAL A 177 -5.12 -19.08 -6.18
C VAL A 177 -6.08 -19.18 -7.37
N PHE A 178 -5.59 -19.03 -8.60
CA PHE A 178 -6.43 -19.09 -9.82
C PHE A 178 -6.65 -20.49 -10.37
N SER A 179 -5.88 -21.49 -9.92
CA SER A 179 -6.02 -22.88 -10.35
C SER A 179 -7.17 -23.63 -9.67
N ASN A 180 -7.86 -23.01 -8.70
CA ASN A 180 -9.01 -23.54 -7.98
C ASN A 180 -10.26 -22.69 -8.27
#